data_AF-A0AA91YXR2-F1
#
_entry.id   AF-A0AA91YXR2-F1
#
_cell.length_a   1.000
_cell.length_b   1.000
_cell.length_c   1.000
_cell.angle_alpha   90.00
_cell.angle_beta   90.00
_cell.angle_gamma   90.00
#
_symmetry.space_group_name_H-M   'P 1'
#
loop_
_entity.id
_entity.type
_entity.pdbx_description
1 polymer ?
#
loop_
_entity_poly.entity_id
_entity_poly.type
_entity_poly.pdbx_seq_one_letter_code
_entity_poly.pdbx_strand_id
1 'polypeptide(L)'
;MKKRLKWIILCHIFLPFQALAQMHTDDMNYWIEKYQSVSYPLKSIHISSSYGKRADPFTGKGRFHQGIDLEAKYEVVFAMFDAEIKRVGYDPMSGNFITLKAGNYTISYCHLSEIWVKEDELVYAGQELGRSGSTGRATGPHLHISCRLHGKIENPYHLLTFVRDTQLKAVDALGLNKDIKLSPEDFLRTYAPQAMHQQRKYGIPASVILSQMAFESGWGTSKLARSEHNFFGIKASSRWIEKGLPYSIHDDDRENEKFCNFSSPEESMEYHSRLLMSERYRRCHQYAPTDHKNWLRGIKAAGYATNIHYVRSCEKIINRYKLYKYDYLASKT
;
A
#
# COMPACT_ATOMS: atom_id res chain seq x y z
N MET A 1 -72.03 14.35 3.69
CA MET A 1 -71.10 14.30 2.53
C MET A 1 -69.66 14.42 3.03
N LYS A 2 -68.77 13.51 2.56
CA LYS A 2 -67.29 13.44 2.79
C LYS A 2 -66.87 13.01 4.20
N LYS A 3 -65.98 12.04 4.45
CA LYS A 3 -65.14 11.14 3.63
C LYS A 3 -64.67 9.98 4.54
N ARG A 4 -64.53 8.78 3.97
CA ARG A 4 -63.82 7.62 4.54
C ARG A 4 -62.35 7.98 4.82
N LEU A 5 -61.75 7.48 5.91
CA LEU A 5 -60.29 7.37 6.03
C LEU A 5 -59.88 6.02 6.64
N LYS A 6 -59.10 5.28 5.86
CA LYS A 6 -58.37 4.05 6.17
C LYS A 6 -57.18 4.36 7.09
N TRP A 7 -56.87 3.47 8.03
CA TRP A 7 -55.52 3.26 8.59
C TRP A 7 -55.40 1.75 8.84
N ILE A 8 -54.93 0.95 7.88
CA ILE A 8 -53.54 0.55 7.63
C ILE A 8 -52.91 -0.09 8.88
N ILE A 9 -52.78 -1.41 8.79
CA ILE A 9 -52.03 -2.31 9.66
C ILE A 9 -50.60 -1.77 9.79
N LEU A 10 -50.25 -1.25 10.96
CA LEU A 10 -48.87 -0.97 11.31
C LEU A 10 -48.26 -2.28 11.83
N CYS A 11 -47.82 -3.13 10.90
CA CYS A 11 -47.01 -4.29 11.23
C CYS A 11 -45.64 -3.74 11.68
N HIS A 12 -45.50 -3.46 12.97
CA HIS A 12 -44.20 -3.19 13.56
C HIS A 12 -43.36 -4.46 13.47
N ILE A 13 -42.43 -4.47 12.53
CA ILE A 13 -41.30 -5.40 12.53
C ILE A 13 -40.44 -5.00 13.74
N PHE A 14 -40.84 -5.43 14.93
CA PHE A 14 -39.98 -5.47 16.09
C PHE A 14 -39.04 -6.66 15.86
N LEU A 15 -37.89 -6.41 15.24
CA LEU A 15 -36.78 -7.36 15.36
C LEU A 15 -36.45 -7.44 16.86
N PRO A 16 -36.56 -8.62 17.49
CA PRO A 16 -36.29 -8.75 18.91
C PRO A 16 -34.83 -8.37 19.17
N PHE A 17 -34.56 -7.67 20.27
CA PHE A 17 -33.23 -7.20 20.66
C PHE A 17 -32.17 -8.33 20.62
N GLN A 18 -32.56 -9.56 20.94
CA GLN A 18 -31.72 -10.76 20.83
C GLN A 18 -31.30 -11.07 19.39
N ALA A 19 -32.18 -10.89 18.39
CA ALA A 19 -31.83 -11.09 16.99
C ALA A 19 -30.86 -10.00 16.51
N LEU A 20 -31.04 -8.75 16.94
CA LEU A 20 -30.10 -7.66 16.62
C LEU A 20 -28.73 -7.87 17.27
N ALA A 21 -28.69 -8.32 18.53
CA ALA A 21 -27.45 -8.65 19.22
C ALA A 21 -26.73 -9.84 18.55
N GLN A 22 -27.47 -10.90 18.21
CA GLN A 22 -26.92 -12.05 17.51
C GLN A 22 -26.37 -11.67 16.12
N MET A 23 -27.13 -10.91 15.32
CA MET A 23 -26.67 -10.42 14.02
C MET A 23 -25.40 -9.57 14.14
N HIS A 24 -25.29 -8.73 15.17
CA HIS A 24 -24.08 -7.94 15.42
C HIS A 24 -22.90 -8.83 15.82
N THR A 25 -23.11 -9.84 16.67
CA THR A 25 -22.07 -10.81 17.05
C THR A 25 -21.59 -11.64 15.86
N ASP A 26 -22.50 -12.08 14.99
CA ASP A 26 -22.18 -12.85 13.79
C ASP A 26 -21.35 -12.03 12.80
N ASP A 27 -21.69 -10.74 12.62
CA ASP A 27 -20.90 -9.81 11.79
C ASP A 27 -19.50 -9.56 12.37
N MET A 28 -19.39 -9.36 13.70
CA MET A 28 -18.09 -9.25 14.36
C MET A 28 -17.22 -10.51 14.18
N ASN A 29 -17.80 -11.70 14.38
CA ASN A 29 -17.08 -12.96 14.22
C ASN A 29 -16.61 -13.14 12.77
N TYR A 30 -17.45 -12.82 11.79
CA TYR A 30 -17.07 -12.83 10.39
C TYR A 30 -15.82 -11.99 10.11
N TRP A 31 -15.75 -10.76 10.65
CA TRP A 31 -14.58 -9.90 10.43
C TRP A 31 -13.34 -10.35 11.20
N ILE A 32 -13.50 -10.92 12.40
CA ILE A 32 -12.39 -11.52 13.15
C ILE A 32 -11.81 -12.71 12.38
N GLU A 33 -12.66 -13.61 11.88
CA GLU A 33 -12.25 -14.74 11.05
C GLU A 33 -11.57 -14.25 9.76
N LYS A 34 -12.11 -13.21 9.10
CA LYS A 34 -11.47 -12.62 7.91
C LYS A 34 -10.10 -12.05 8.22
N TYR A 35 -9.94 -11.34 9.33
CA TYR A 35 -8.64 -10.83 9.77
C TYR A 35 -7.63 -11.97 10.01
N GLN A 36 -8.07 -13.05 10.65
CA GLN A 36 -7.23 -14.21 10.97
C GLN A 36 -6.95 -15.10 9.76
N SER A 37 -7.81 -15.09 8.72
CA SER A 37 -7.65 -15.91 7.51
C SER A 37 -6.52 -15.45 6.58
N VAL A 38 -5.85 -14.36 6.90
CA VAL A 38 -4.75 -13.80 6.11
C VAL A 38 -3.60 -13.34 7.00
N SER A 39 -2.37 -13.54 6.53
CA SER A 39 -1.17 -13.02 7.18
C SER A 39 -0.16 -12.54 6.15
N TYR A 40 0.69 -11.61 6.53
CA TYR A 40 1.90 -11.33 5.76
C TYR A 40 2.91 -12.47 5.94
N PRO A 41 3.78 -12.70 4.93
CA PRO A 41 4.79 -13.76 5.00
C PRO A 41 5.96 -13.41 5.92
N LEU A 42 6.09 -12.15 6.35
CA LEU A 42 7.09 -11.61 7.28
C LEU A 42 6.44 -10.58 8.19
N LYS A 43 7.10 -10.24 9.32
CA LYS A 43 6.62 -9.20 10.26
C LYS A 43 6.68 -7.79 9.67
N SER A 44 7.65 -7.54 8.80
CA SER A 44 7.81 -6.27 8.06
C SER A 44 7.92 -6.58 6.57
N ILE A 45 7.23 -5.80 5.74
CA ILE A 45 7.22 -6.01 4.29
C ILE A 45 7.93 -4.85 3.61
N HIS A 46 9.16 -5.11 3.16
CA HIS A 46 9.91 -4.19 2.32
C HIS A 46 10.30 -4.91 1.03
N ILE A 47 9.79 -4.44 -0.10
CA ILE A 47 10.05 -5.05 -1.42
C ILE A 47 11.40 -4.53 -1.92
N SER A 48 12.44 -5.37 -1.85
CA SER A 48 13.77 -5.03 -2.35
C SER A 48 13.87 -5.21 -3.87
N SER A 49 13.01 -6.04 -4.46
CA SER A 49 12.95 -6.28 -5.90
C SER A 49 11.54 -6.64 -6.35
N SER A 50 11.01 -5.89 -7.31
CA SER A 50 9.65 -6.10 -7.82
C SER A 50 9.57 -7.19 -8.89
N TYR A 51 8.34 -7.65 -9.15
CA TYR A 51 8.00 -8.48 -10.30
C TYR A 51 8.18 -7.70 -11.62
N GLY A 52 8.58 -8.38 -12.69
CA GLY A 52 8.73 -7.76 -14.02
C GLY A 52 10.17 -7.67 -14.52
N LYS A 53 10.40 -6.84 -15.56
CA LYS A 53 11.72 -6.72 -16.20
C LYS A 53 12.69 -5.96 -15.30
N ARG A 54 13.82 -6.61 -14.95
CA ARG A 54 14.94 -6.00 -14.21
C ARG A 54 16.29 -6.45 -14.78
N ALA A 55 17.36 -5.75 -14.44
CA ALA A 55 18.70 -6.28 -14.65
C ALA A 55 18.90 -7.51 -13.74
N ASP A 56 19.35 -8.62 -14.31
CA ASP A 56 19.70 -9.82 -13.55
C ASP A 56 20.90 -9.50 -12.66
N PRO A 57 20.81 -9.71 -11.34
CA PRO A 57 21.83 -9.24 -10.40
C PRO A 57 23.16 -9.98 -10.53
N PHE A 58 23.20 -11.11 -11.24
CA PHE A 58 24.42 -11.89 -11.44
C PHE A 58 25.07 -11.64 -12.81
N THR A 59 24.29 -11.28 -13.83
CA THR A 59 24.79 -11.14 -15.21
C THR A 59 24.68 -9.73 -15.77
N GLY A 60 23.94 -8.83 -15.10
CA GLY A 60 23.64 -7.47 -15.56
C GLY A 60 22.68 -7.38 -16.75
N LYS A 61 22.33 -8.52 -17.39
CA LYS A 61 21.42 -8.57 -18.54
C LYS A 61 19.97 -8.46 -18.10
N GLY A 62 19.11 -7.89 -18.95
CA GLY A 62 17.68 -7.83 -18.67
C GLY A 62 17.08 -9.24 -18.51
N ARG A 63 16.43 -9.51 -17.37
CA ARG A 63 15.69 -10.74 -17.09
C ARG A 63 14.32 -10.40 -16.52
N PHE A 64 13.34 -11.23 -16.84
CA PHE A 64 12.00 -11.12 -16.26
C PHE A 64 11.96 -11.83 -14.90
N HIS A 65 11.68 -11.08 -13.85
CA HIS A 65 11.54 -11.58 -12.50
C HIS A 65 10.10 -12.09 -12.30
N GLN A 66 9.95 -13.40 -12.10
CA GLN A 66 8.65 -14.08 -11.97
C GLN A 66 8.10 -14.06 -10.53
N GLY A 67 8.66 -13.23 -9.67
CA GLY A 67 8.28 -13.11 -8.27
C GLY A 67 8.64 -11.73 -7.71
N ILE A 68 8.59 -11.60 -6.39
CA ILE A 68 9.06 -10.44 -5.63
C ILE A 68 10.12 -10.89 -4.62
N ASP A 69 11.11 -10.03 -4.37
CA ASP A 69 12.08 -10.24 -3.29
C ASP A 69 11.70 -9.30 -2.14
N LEU A 70 11.55 -9.87 -0.94
CA LEU A 70 11.31 -9.15 0.29
C LEU A 70 12.60 -9.10 1.11
N GLU A 71 12.97 -7.93 1.60
CA GLU A 71 14.08 -7.82 2.56
C GLU A 71 13.75 -8.63 3.81
N ALA A 72 14.62 -9.59 4.14
CA ALA A 72 14.48 -10.45 5.31
C ALA A 72 15.85 -11.02 5.67
N LYS A 73 16.27 -10.90 6.93
CA LYS A 73 17.58 -11.41 7.38
C LYS A 73 17.41 -12.52 8.40
N TYR A 74 17.28 -13.76 7.93
CA TYR A 74 17.08 -14.95 8.77
C TYR A 74 15.86 -14.83 9.71
N GLU A 75 14.79 -14.28 9.14
CA GLU A 75 13.52 -14.02 9.82
C GLU A 75 12.56 -15.19 9.66
N VAL A 76 11.62 -15.31 10.59
CA VAL A 76 10.55 -16.30 10.52
C VAL A 76 9.64 -16.00 9.34
N VAL A 77 9.31 -17.03 8.57
CA VAL A 77 8.41 -16.97 7.40
C VAL A 77 7.07 -17.59 7.75
N PHE A 78 5.99 -16.88 7.45
CA PHE A 78 4.62 -17.28 7.79
C PHE A 78 3.79 -17.69 6.57
N ALA A 79 2.83 -18.59 6.76
CA ALA A 79 1.80 -18.88 5.77
C ALA A 79 0.92 -17.64 5.56
N MET A 80 0.76 -17.21 4.30
CA MET A 80 -0.08 -16.05 4.01
C MET A 80 -1.58 -16.35 4.10
N PHE A 81 -1.95 -17.62 3.90
CA PHE A 81 -3.32 -18.10 3.82
C PHE A 81 -3.39 -19.50 4.41
N ASP A 82 -4.60 -19.94 4.74
CA ASP A 82 -4.89 -21.35 4.95
C ASP A 82 -4.56 -22.13 3.68
N ALA A 83 -3.76 -23.18 3.81
CA ALA A 83 -3.20 -23.88 2.66
C ALA A 83 -2.78 -25.32 2.96
N GLU A 84 -2.68 -26.11 1.90
CA GLU A 84 -1.95 -27.39 1.88
C GLU A 84 -0.50 -27.13 1.46
N ILE A 85 0.48 -27.68 2.17
CA ILE A 85 1.88 -27.67 1.75
C ILE A 85 2.03 -28.63 0.57
N LYS A 86 2.11 -28.08 -0.63
CA LYS A 86 2.15 -28.89 -1.84
C LYS A 86 3.49 -29.52 -2.11
N ARG A 87 4.58 -28.80 -1.84
CA ARG A 87 5.95 -29.27 -2.03
C ARG A 87 6.91 -28.66 -1.04
N VAL A 88 7.89 -29.44 -0.61
CA VAL A 88 9.05 -29.01 0.17
C VAL A 88 10.29 -29.59 -0.50
N GLY A 89 11.34 -28.79 -0.67
CA GLY A 89 12.56 -29.33 -1.27
C GLY A 89 13.69 -28.35 -1.42
N TYR A 90 14.68 -28.78 -2.19
CA TYR A 90 15.84 -27.98 -2.55
C TYR A 90 16.10 -28.08 -4.05
N ASP A 91 16.40 -26.94 -4.68
CA ASP A 91 17.02 -26.92 -6.01
C ASP A 91 18.07 -25.80 -6.11
N PRO A 92 19.05 -25.88 -7.03
CA PRO A 92 20.14 -24.90 -7.12
C PRO A 92 19.69 -23.46 -7.41
N MET A 93 18.52 -23.25 -8.04
CA MET A 93 17.97 -21.92 -8.31
C MET A 93 17.25 -21.38 -7.08
N SER A 94 16.25 -22.12 -6.59
CA SER A 94 15.36 -21.67 -5.51
C SER A 94 15.98 -21.79 -4.12
N GLY A 95 17.02 -22.59 -3.96
CA GLY A 95 17.50 -23.00 -2.64
C GLY A 95 16.50 -23.92 -1.96
N ASN A 96 16.44 -23.87 -0.64
CA ASN A 96 15.36 -24.52 0.10
C ASN A 96 14.05 -23.77 -0.16
N PHE A 97 13.00 -24.49 -0.51
CA PHE A 97 11.71 -23.90 -0.84
C PHE A 97 10.53 -24.65 -0.25
N ILE A 98 9.43 -23.91 -0.07
CA ILE A 98 8.11 -24.41 0.29
C ILE A 98 7.13 -23.91 -0.77
N THR A 99 6.27 -24.77 -1.30
CA THR A 99 5.16 -24.36 -2.17
C THR A 99 3.84 -24.71 -1.51
N LEU A 100 3.00 -23.70 -1.28
CA LEU A 100 1.67 -23.82 -0.69
C LEU A 100 0.60 -23.84 -1.80
N LYS A 101 -0.52 -24.51 -1.54
CA LYS A 101 -1.74 -24.45 -2.35
C LYS A 101 -2.89 -23.85 -1.53
N ALA A 102 -3.30 -22.65 -1.89
CA ALA A 102 -4.39 -21.90 -1.26
C ALA A 102 -5.49 -21.65 -2.29
N GLY A 103 -6.55 -22.48 -2.28
CA GLY A 103 -7.59 -22.48 -3.31
C GLY A 103 -7.01 -22.66 -4.72
N ASN A 104 -7.21 -21.67 -5.60
CA ASN A 104 -6.71 -21.66 -6.98
C ASN A 104 -5.28 -21.11 -7.13
N TYR A 105 -4.66 -20.70 -6.02
CA TYR A 105 -3.28 -20.22 -6.00
C TYR A 105 -2.30 -21.32 -5.60
N THR A 106 -1.14 -21.33 -6.26
CA THR A 106 0.08 -21.92 -5.70
C THR A 106 1.09 -20.82 -5.40
N ILE A 107 1.68 -20.82 -4.21
CA ILE A 107 2.58 -19.78 -3.72
C ILE A 107 3.88 -20.44 -3.29
N SER A 108 5.02 -20.01 -3.83
CA SER A 108 6.33 -20.59 -3.51
C SER A 108 7.18 -19.58 -2.74
N TYR A 109 7.73 -20.02 -1.63
CA TYR A 109 8.70 -19.33 -0.79
C TYR A 109 10.07 -19.96 -1.00
N CYS A 110 11.07 -19.15 -1.38
CA CYS A 110 12.38 -19.64 -1.77
C CYS A 110 13.51 -19.00 -0.93
N HIS A 111 14.72 -19.53 -1.09
CA HIS A 111 15.96 -19.13 -0.43
C HIS A 111 15.97 -19.35 1.09
N LEU A 112 15.13 -20.25 1.60
CA LEU A 112 15.00 -20.49 3.04
C LEU A 112 16.28 -21.08 3.65
N SER A 113 16.59 -20.75 4.91
CA SER A 113 17.66 -21.43 5.66
C SER A 113 17.14 -22.67 6.37
N GLU A 114 15.89 -22.64 6.81
CA GLU A 114 15.23 -23.72 7.55
C GLU A 114 13.79 -23.90 7.05
N ILE A 115 13.30 -25.14 7.11
CA ILE A 115 11.91 -25.52 6.82
C ILE A 115 11.37 -26.31 8.00
N TRP A 116 10.19 -25.95 8.50
CA TRP A 116 9.58 -26.52 9.70
C TRP A 116 8.28 -27.29 9.42
N VAL A 117 7.89 -27.40 8.16
CA VAL A 117 6.68 -28.10 7.69
C VAL A 117 7.02 -29.20 6.68
N LYS A 118 6.07 -30.10 6.43
CA LYS A 118 6.22 -31.22 5.46
C LYS A 118 5.16 -31.19 4.36
N GLU A 119 5.42 -31.92 3.28
CA GLU A 119 4.43 -32.10 2.21
C GLU A 119 3.11 -32.70 2.75
N ASP A 120 2.00 -32.29 2.12
CA ASP A 120 0.61 -32.63 2.45
C ASP A 120 0.11 -32.14 3.83
N GLU A 121 0.92 -31.36 4.56
CA GLU A 121 0.49 -30.71 5.81
C GLU A 121 -0.51 -29.57 5.53
N LEU A 122 -1.55 -29.47 6.37
CA LEU A 122 -2.45 -28.31 6.37
C LEU A 122 -1.90 -27.26 7.33
N VAL A 123 -1.79 -26.02 6.86
CA VAL A 123 -1.31 -24.87 7.63
C VAL A 123 -2.35 -23.77 7.63
N TYR A 124 -2.45 -23.05 8.74
CA TYR A 124 -3.31 -21.87 8.85
C TYR A 124 -2.54 -20.60 8.54
N ALA A 125 -3.23 -19.55 8.08
CA ALA A 125 -2.65 -18.24 7.92
C ALA A 125 -1.96 -17.78 9.23
N GLY A 126 -0.74 -17.23 9.10
CA GLY A 126 0.08 -16.83 10.24
C GLY A 126 0.86 -17.96 10.92
N GLN A 127 0.71 -19.22 10.49
CA GLN A 127 1.54 -20.32 10.97
C GLN A 127 2.99 -20.17 10.50
N GLU A 128 3.94 -20.44 11.38
CA GLU A 128 5.37 -20.44 11.06
C GLU A 128 5.73 -21.64 10.16
N LEU A 129 6.42 -21.37 9.06
CA LEU A 129 6.78 -22.38 8.06
C LEU A 129 8.27 -22.70 8.02
N GLY A 130 9.10 -21.78 8.48
CA GLY A 130 10.55 -21.85 8.34
C GLY A 130 11.20 -20.49 8.56
N ARG A 131 12.45 -20.38 8.10
CA ARG A 131 13.26 -19.18 8.25
C ARG A 131 13.83 -18.74 6.90
N SER A 132 13.75 -17.44 6.60
CA SER A 132 14.36 -16.86 5.41
C SER A 132 15.88 -17.04 5.43
N GLY A 133 16.53 -16.89 4.28
CA GLY A 133 17.96 -17.16 4.20
C GLY A 133 18.54 -16.73 2.86
N SER A 134 19.65 -17.37 2.48
CA SER A 134 20.37 -17.08 1.23
C SER A 134 20.78 -18.36 0.50
N THR A 135 19.97 -19.42 0.57
CA THR A 135 20.26 -20.71 -0.08
C THR A 135 19.97 -20.67 -1.59
N GLY A 136 20.59 -21.56 -2.36
CA GLY A 136 20.46 -21.60 -3.82
C GLY A 136 21.07 -20.36 -4.48
N ARG A 137 20.39 -19.81 -5.49
CA ARG A 137 20.89 -18.67 -6.26
C ARG A 137 20.41 -17.34 -5.67
N ALA A 138 21.04 -16.92 -4.58
CA ALA A 138 20.79 -15.66 -3.88
C ALA A 138 22.07 -14.82 -3.74
N THR A 139 21.96 -13.48 -3.81
CA THR A 139 23.09 -12.55 -3.58
C THR A 139 23.23 -12.14 -2.11
N GLY A 140 22.27 -12.53 -1.26
CA GLY A 140 22.23 -12.24 0.16
C GLY A 140 20.88 -12.66 0.77
N PRO A 141 20.74 -12.58 2.11
CA PRO A 141 19.52 -12.99 2.79
C PRO A 141 18.29 -12.19 2.35
N HIS A 142 17.25 -12.89 1.90
CA HIS A 142 15.93 -12.35 1.56
C HIS A 142 14.88 -13.47 1.50
N LEU A 143 13.60 -13.10 1.38
CA LEU A 143 12.54 -14.04 1.02
C LEU A 143 12.07 -13.77 -0.40
N HIS A 144 12.26 -14.74 -1.30
CA HIS A 144 11.69 -14.67 -2.64
C HIS A 144 10.32 -15.35 -2.65
N ILE A 145 9.31 -14.65 -3.20
CA ILE A 145 7.95 -15.16 -3.34
C ILE A 145 7.56 -15.15 -4.81
N SER A 146 7.06 -16.28 -5.31
CA SER A 146 6.38 -16.36 -6.60
C SER A 146 4.99 -16.97 -6.43
N CYS A 147 4.07 -16.66 -7.34
CA CYS A 147 2.75 -17.27 -7.28
C CYS A 147 2.18 -17.57 -8.67
N ARG A 148 1.23 -18.49 -8.69
CA ARG A 148 0.45 -18.82 -9.88
C ARG A 148 -1.03 -18.87 -9.54
N LEU A 149 -1.86 -18.29 -10.39
CA LEU A 149 -3.32 -18.40 -10.35
C LEU A 149 -3.78 -19.33 -11.48
N HIS A 150 -4.47 -20.43 -11.16
CA HIS A 150 -4.84 -21.46 -12.14
C HIS A 150 -3.64 -21.93 -12.99
N GLY A 151 -2.46 -22.05 -12.36
CA GLY A 151 -1.21 -22.47 -13.00
C GLY A 151 -0.44 -21.39 -13.77
N LYS A 152 -1.04 -20.23 -14.04
CA LYS A 152 -0.41 -19.10 -14.73
C LYS A 152 0.34 -18.22 -13.73
N ILE A 153 1.56 -17.82 -14.08
CA ILE A 153 2.38 -16.92 -13.25
C ILE A 153 1.65 -15.59 -13.09
N GLU A 154 1.55 -15.12 -11.85
CA GLU A 154 0.93 -13.85 -11.50
C GLU A 154 1.89 -12.98 -10.68
N ASN A 155 1.61 -11.69 -10.60
CA ASN A 155 2.37 -10.77 -9.75
C ASN A 155 2.03 -11.03 -8.26
N PRO A 156 2.98 -11.51 -7.43
CA PRO A 156 2.71 -11.84 -6.02
C PRO A 156 2.38 -10.62 -5.16
N TYR A 157 2.63 -9.41 -5.66
CA TYR A 157 2.20 -8.19 -5.00
C TYR A 157 0.68 -8.14 -4.75
N HIS A 158 -0.12 -8.76 -5.63
CA HIS A 158 -1.56 -8.87 -5.45
C HIS A 158 -1.94 -9.68 -4.20
N LEU A 159 -1.09 -10.64 -3.78
CA LEU A 159 -1.30 -11.38 -2.54
C LEU A 159 -1.05 -10.48 -1.31
N LEU A 160 0.02 -9.68 -1.34
CA LEU A 160 0.34 -8.74 -0.26
C LEU A 160 -0.76 -7.69 -0.08
N THR A 161 -1.28 -7.14 -1.17
CA THR A 161 -2.39 -6.17 -1.13
C THR A 161 -3.71 -6.81 -0.70
N PHE A 162 -3.97 -8.05 -1.10
CA PHE A 162 -5.14 -8.78 -0.62
C PHE A 162 -5.10 -9.00 0.91
N VAL A 163 -3.95 -9.40 1.46
CA VAL A 163 -3.75 -9.50 2.92
C VAL A 163 -4.05 -8.17 3.59
N ARG A 164 -3.39 -7.10 3.12
CA ARG A 164 -3.56 -5.73 3.62
C ARG A 164 -5.03 -5.29 3.64
N ASP A 165 -5.68 -5.38 2.49
CA ASP A 165 -7.03 -4.85 2.29
C ASP A 165 -8.05 -5.63 3.11
N THR A 166 -7.85 -6.95 3.26
CA THR A 166 -8.69 -7.80 4.10
C THR A 166 -8.55 -7.42 5.57
N GLN A 167 -7.31 -7.27 6.06
CA GLN A 167 -7.06 -6.82 7.44
C GLN A 167 -7.62 -5.41 7.69
N LEU A 168 -7.38 -4.46 6.79
CA LEU A 168 -7.90 -3.09 6.93
C LEU A 168 -9.44 -3.04 6.95
N LYS A 169 -10.11 -3.80 6.08
CA LYS A 169 -11.58 -3.89 6.08
C LYS A 169 -12.10 -4.49 7.39
N ALA A 170 -11.47 -5.54 7.89
CA ALA A 170 -11.85 -6.14 9.16
C ALA A 170 -11.68 -5.17 10.33
N VAL A 171 -10.53 -4.48 10.43
CA VAL A 171 -10.27 -3.48 11.48
C VAL A 171 -11.27 -2.31 11.41
N ASP A 172 -11.62 -1.86 10.20
CA ASP A 172 -12.61 -0.80 10.00
C ASP A 172 -14.03 -1.25 10.40
N ALA A 173 -14.45 -2.44 9.97
CA ALA A 173 -15.76 -3.00 10.30
C ALA A 173 -15.91 -3.29 11.81
N LEU A 174 -14.83 -3.72 12.46
CA LEU A 174 -14.77 -3.90 13.91
C LEU A 174 -14.65 -2.58 14.68
N GLY A 175 -14.52 -1.44 13.99
CA GLY A 175 -14.40 -0.12 14.60
C GLY A 175 -13.08 0.13 15.33
N LEU A 176 -12.08 -0.75 15.16
CA LEU A 176 -10.78 -0.69 15.84
C LEU A 176 -9.89 0.45 15.28
N ASN A 177 -10.18 0.93 14.07
CA ASN A 177 -9.46 2.07 13.45
C ASN A 177 -10.04 3.44 13.83
N LYS A 178 -11.12 3.52 14.62
CA LYS A 178 -11.74 4.81 14.98
C LYS A 178 -10.80 5.74 15.76
N ASP A 179 -9.78 5.17 16.40
CA ASP A 179 -8.82 5.91 17.23
C ASP A 179 -7.50 6.28 16.50
N ILE A 180 -7.30 5.86 15.24
CA ILE A 180 -6.09 6.19 14.45
C ILE A 180 -6.42 7.17 13.31
N LYS A 181 -7.16 8.24 13.64
CA LYS A 181 -7.21 9.43 12.78
C LYS A 181 -6.24 10.43 13.36
N LEU A 182 -5.08 10.61 12.72
CA LEU A 182 -4.16 11.68 13.11
C LEU A 182 -4.91 13.01 13.07
N SER A 183 -4.74 13.82 14.11
CA SER A 183 -5.09 15.23 14.01
C SER A 183 -4.29 15.85 12.85
N PRO A 184 -4.79 16.91 12.19
CA PRO A 184 -4.00 17.61 11.18
C PRO A 184 -2.59 17.98 11.66
N GLU A 185 -2.46 18.41 12.92
CA GLU A 185 -1.20 18.73 13.57
C GLU A 185 -0.27 17.51 13.71
N ASP A 186 -0.79 16.37 14.17
CA ASP A 186 -0.01 15.14 14.31
C ASP A 186 0.41 14.61 12.93
N PHE A 187 -0.48 14.65 11.94
CA PHE A 187 -0.17 14.30 10.55
C PHE A 187 1.01 15.12 10.02
N LEU A 188 0.95 16.44 10.18
CA LEU A 188 2.00 17.34 9.72
C LEU A 188 3.31 17.12 10.47
N ARG A 189 3.26 16.92 11.80
CA ARG A 189 4.44 16.66 12.62
C ARG A 189 5.12 15.36 12.21
N THR A 190 4.36 14.30 11.93
CA THR A 190 4.87 13.00 11.51
C THR A 190 5.65 13.10 10.19
N TYR A 191 5.11 13.81 9.19
CA TYR A 191 5.72 13.85 7.85
C TYR A 191 6.66 15.03 7.59
N ALA A 192 6.68 16.04 8.45
CA ALA A 192 7.53 17.22 8.28
C ALA A 192 9.03 16.91 8.18
N PRO A 193 9.64 16.02 9.00
CA PRO A 193 11.07 15.70 8.88
C PRO A 193 11.44 15.18 7.48
N GLN A 194 10.62 14.29 6.92
CA GLN A 194 10.84 13.73 5.59
C GLN A 194 10.59 14.78 4.51
N ALA A 195 9.54 15.60 4.61
CA ALA A 195 9.29 16.67 3.65
C ALA A 195 10.44 17.70 3.62
N MET A 196 11.01 18.04 4.77
CA MET A 196 12.20 18.89 4.88
C MET A 196 13.44 18.24 4.26
N HIS A 197 13.61 16.92 4.43
CA HIS A 197 14.68 16.18 3.74
C HIS A 197 14.51 16.24 2.22
N GLN A 198 13.29 16.06 1.73
CA GLN A 198 12.97 16.17 0.31
C GLN A 198 13.24 17.58 -0.24
N GLN A 199 12.95 18.63 0.55
CA GLN A 199 13.32 20.00 0.17
C GLN A 199 14.83 20.17 0.03
N ARG A 200 15.63 19.69 1.00
CA ARG A 200 17.09 19.78 0.92
C ARG A 200 17.63 19.02 -0.30
N LYS A 201 17.03 17.87 -0.61
CA LYS A 201 17.46 17.00 -1.71
C LYS A 201 17.06 17.52 -3.09
N TYR A 202 15.86 18.09 -3.24
CA TYR A 202 15.26 18.41 -4.55
C TYR A 202 14.92 19.89 -4.76
N GLY A 203 15.00 20.72 -3.72
CA GLY A 203 14.62 22.13 -3.77
C GLY A 203 13.10 22.39 -3.75
N ILE A 204 12.28 21.34 -3.62
CA ILE A 204 10.82 21.46 -3.54
C ILE A 204 10.44 21.94 -2.14
N PRO A 205 9.66 23.03 -1.97
CA PRO A 205 9.30 23.51 -0.64
C PRO A 205 8.59 22.43 0.20
N ALA A 206 9.01 22.23 1.43
CA ALA A 206 8.44 21.26 2.37
C ALA A 206 6.94 21.54 2.59
N SER A 207 6.56 22.81 2.61
CA SER A 207 5.17 23.28 2.70
C SER A 207 4.31 22.85 1.51
N VAL A 208 4.89 22.81 0.31
CA VAL A 208 4.23 22.29 -0.90
C VAL A 208 4.00 20.79 -0.75
N ILE A 209 5.05 20.04 -0.40
CA ILE A 209 4.95 18.58 -0.19
C ILE A 209 3.89 18.25 0.87
N LEU A 210 3.97 18.87 2.06
CA LEU A 210 3.03 18.60 3.16
C LEU A 210 1.60 19.00 2.84
N SER A 211 1.39 20.15 2.18
CA SER A 211 0.03 20.58 1.84
C SER A 211 -0.62 19.72 0.76
N GLN A 212 0.15 19.30 -0.25
CA GLN A 212 -0.31 18.32 -1.24
C GLN A 212 -0.63 16.98 -0.57
N MET A 213 0.30 16.46 0.24
CA MET A 213 0.12 15.19 0.95
C MET A 213 -1.16 15.21 1.81
N ALA A 214 -1.39 16.29 2.56
CA ALA A 214 -2.60 16.45 3.37
C ALA A 214 -3.88 16.58 2.51
N PHE A 215 -3.83 17.34 1.43
CA PHE A 215 -4.98 17.55 0.55
C PHE A 215 -5.39 16.28 -0.20
N GLU A 216 -4.45 15.62 -0.87
CA GLU A 216 -4.68 14.44 -1.72
C GLU A 216 -5.06 13.20 -0.90
N SER A 217 -4.46 13.03 0.28
CA SER A 217 -4.78 11.89 1.15
C SER A 217 -5.98 12.10 2.07
N GLY A 218 -6.56 13.31 2.09
CA GLY A 218 -7.54 13.70 3.10
C GLY A 218 -6.98 13.51 4.51
N TRP A 219 -5.79 14.06 4.79
CA TRP A 219 -5.06 13.87 6.05
C TRP A 219 -4.75 12.40 6.37
N GLY A 220 -4.44 11.59 5.35
CA GLY A 220 -4.11 10.17 5.48
C GLY A 220 -5.30 9.25 5.63
N THR A 221 -6.52 9.77 5.55
CA THR A 221 -7.74 8.97 5.78
C THR A 221 -8.30 8.33 4.51
N SER A 222 -7.91 8.81 3.32
CA SER A 222 -8.39 8.24 2.06
C SER A 222 -8.02 6.76 1.95
N LYS A 223 -8.87 5.98 1.28
CA LYS A 223 -8.60 4.55 1.07
C LYS A 223 -7.26 4.34 0.35
N LEU A 224 -6.98 5.18 -0.64
CA LEU A 224 -5.75 5.18 -1.43
C LEU A 224 -4.50 5.46 -0.56
N ALA A 225 -4.60 6.36 0.41
CA ALA A 225 -3.50 6.61 1.33
C ALA A 225 -3.31 5.50 2.36
N ARG A 226 -4.41 5.00 2.95
CA ARG A 226 -4.35 3.98 4.02
C ARG A 226 -3.94 2.62 3.52
N SER A 227 -4.44 2.22 2.36
CA SER A 227 -4.17 0.89 1.83
C SER A 227 -2.93 0.98 0.94
N GLU A 228 -2.94 1.78 -0.11
CA GLU A 228 -1.87 1.81 -1.12
C GLU A 228 -0.64 2.64 -0.75
N HIS A 229 -0.63 3.27 0.43
CA HIS A 229 0.37 4.26 0.82
C HIS A 229 0.59 5.35 -0.23
N ASN A 230 -0.42 5.63 -1.05
CA ASN A 230 -0.34 6.64 -2.08
C ASN A 230 -1.00 7.93 -1.58
N PHE A 231 -0.22 8.73 -0.85
CA PHE A 231 -0.68 9.96 -0.22
C PHE A 231 -0.80 11.16 -1.18
N PHE A 232 -0.44 10.97 -2.45
CA PHE A 232 -0.33 12.04 -3.45
C PHE A 232 -1.20 11.78 -4.69
N GLY A 233 -2.09 10.78 -4.67
CA GLY A 233 -2.97 10.47 -5.80
C GLY A 233 -2.22 10.11 -7.09
N ILE A 234 -1.02 9.53 -7.00
CA ILE A 234 -0.14 9.33 -8.16
C ILE A 234 -0.70 8.20 -9.03
N LYS A 235 -1.07 8.53 -10.27
CA LYS A 235 -1.55 7.57 -11.28
C LYS A 235 -0.39 6.71 -11.82
N ALA A 236 -0.66 5.42 -12.03
CA ALA A 236 0.27 4.46 -12.59
C ALA A 236 0.44 4.69 -14.10
N SER A 237 1.57 5.30 -14.47
CA SER A 237 1.94 5.51 -15.88
C SER A 237 2.16 4.20 -16.65
N SER A 238 2.11 4.24 -17.99
CA SER A 238 2.46 3.08 -18.82
C SER A 238 3.83 2.50 -18.46
N ARG A 239 4.81 3.37 -18.20
CA ARG A 239 6.16 2.95 -17.76
C ARG A 239 6.16 2.27 -16.38
N TRP A 240 5.28 2.69 -15.47
CA TRP A 240 5.12 2.03 -14.17
C TRP A 240 4.59 0.59 -14.36
N ILE A 241 3.56 0.45 -15.19
CA ILE A 241 2.93 -0.83 -15.51
C ILE A 241 3.90 -1.75 -16.27
N GLU A 242 4.64 -1.24 -17.26
CA GLU A 242 5.64 -2.00 -18.03
C GLU A 242 6.78 -2.52 -17.17
N LYS A 243 7.14 -1.79 -16.10
CA LYS A 243 8.11 -2.25 -15.12
C LYS A 243 7.58 -3.34 -14.19
N GLY A 244 6.30 -3.69 -14.27
CA GLY A 244 5.64 -4.62 -13.36
C GLY A 244 5.45 -4.05 -11.96
N LEU A 245 5.54 -2.72 -11.80
CA LEU A 245 5.40 -2.07 -10.51
C LEU A 245 3.95 -2.13 -10.02
N PRO A 246 3.75 -2.21 -8.71
CA PRO A 246 2.45 -2.44 -8.10
C PRO A 246 1.46 -1.28 -8.30
N TYR A 247 0.20 -1.60 -8.60
CA TYR A 247 -0.87 -0.61 -8.71
C TYR A 247 -2.23 -1.19 -8.29
N SER A 248 -3.12 -0.33 -7.81
CA SER A 248 -4.52 -0.64 -7.53
C SER A 248 -5.43 0.08 -8.52
N ILE A 249 -6.61 -0.48 -8.76
CA ILE A 249 -7.65 0.12 -9.59
C ILE A 249 -8.66 0.83 -8.68
N HIS A 250 -8.92 2.10 -8.97
CA HIS A 250 -9.91 2.92 -8.28
C HIS A 250 -10.75 3.67 -9.31
N ASP A 251 -12.04 3.81 -9.02
CA ASP A 251 -12.93 4.68 -9.78
C ASP A 251 -12.86 6.07 -9.12
N ASP A 252 -12.10 6.99 -9.72
CA ASP A 252 -11.92 8.37 -9.24
C ASP A 252 -12.52 9.37 -10.25
N ASP A 253 -11.72 9.94 -11.16
CA ASP A 253 -12.23 10.81 -12.23
C ASP A 253 -12.84 9.99 -13.38
N ARG A 254 -12.33 8.77 -13.58
CA ARG A 254 -12.77 7.82 -14.61
C ARG A 254 -12.88 6.43 -14.01
N GLU A 255 -13.70 5.59 -14.62
CA GLU A 255 -13.72 4.18 -14.27
C GLU A 255 -12.37 3.53 -14.56
N ASN A 256 -11.96 2.64 -13.66
CA ASN A 256 -10.77 1.81 -13.78
C ASN A 256 -9.43 2.57 -13.85
N GLU A 257 -9.31 3.70 -13.15
CA GLU A 257 -8.02 4.40 -13.06
C GLU A 257 -7.02 3.62 -12.20
N LYS A 258 -5.80 3.54 -12.70
CA LYS A 258 -4.71 2.80 -12.06
C LYS A 258 -3.88 3.78 -11.25
N PHE A 259 -3.72 3.52 -9.96
CA PHE A 259 -2.90 4.32 -9.05
C PHE A 259 -1.70 3.52 -8.58
N CYS A 260 -0.54 4.16 -8.49
CA CYS A 260 0.66 3.53 -7.96
C CYS A 260 0.41 3.07 -6.52
N ASN A 261 0.98 1.94 -6.15
CA ASN A 261 1.04 1.54 -4.75
C ASN A 261 2.48 1.64 -4.26
N PHE A 262 2.64 2.04 -3.00
CA PHE A 262 3.93 2.21 -2.37
C PHE A 262 4.04 1.31 -1.14
N SER A 263 5.27 0.99 -0.75
CA SER A 263 5.58 0.23 0.46
C SER A 263 5.42 1.08 1.72
N SER A 264 5.58 2.39 1.63
CA SER A 264 5.39 3.31 2.76
C SER A 264 4.99 4.74 2.32
N PRO A 265 4.45 5.57 3.23
CA PRO A 265 4.21 6.99 2.96
C PRO A 265 5.46 7.73 2.48
N GLU A 266 6.63 7.41 3.03
CA GLU A 266 7.92 8.00 2.68
C GLU A 266 8.35 7.64 1.25
N GLU A 267 8.11 6.40 0.81
CA GLU A 267 8.37 6.01 -0.57
C GLU A 267 7.46 6.77 -1.55
N SER A 268 6.19 6.96 -1.20
CA SER A 268 5.28 7.78 -2.01
C SER A 268 5.76 9.23 -2.10
N MET A 269 6.34 9.78 -1.02
CA MET A 269 6.89 11.13 -0.97
C MET A 269 8.16 11.26 -1.80
N GLU A 270 9.07 10.29 -1.74
CA GLU A 270 10.26 10.23 -2.58
C GLU A 270 9.88 10.15 -4.07
N TYR A 271 8.90 9.30 -4.42
CA TYR A 271 8.41 9.22 -5.79
C TYR A 271 7.75 10.52 -6.25
N HIS A 272 6.92 11.13 -5.41
CA HIS A 272 6.30 12.43 -5.66
C HIS A 272 7.37 13.49 -5.98
N SER A 273 8.41 13.60 -5.16
CA SER A 273 9.51 14.54 -5.41
C SER A 273 10.20 14.26 -6.74
N ARG A 274 10.53 13.00 -7.04
CA ARG A 274 11.13 12.61 -8.33
C ARG A 274 10.23 12.95 -9.52
N LEU A 275 8.92 12.79 -9.38
CA LEU A 275 7.94 13.17 -10.38
C LEU A 275 7.99 14.68 -10.63
N LEU A 276 8.01 15.50 -9.57
CA LEU A 276 8.12 16.96 -9.67
C LEU A 276 9.47 17.44 -10.22
N MET A 277 10.50 16.58 -10.23
CA MET A 277 11.78 16.85 -10.89
C MET A 277 11.84 16.44 -12.36
N SER A 278 10.76 15.88 -12.93
CA SER A 278 10.71 15.54 -14.35
C SER A 278 10.55 16.77 -15.27
N GLU A 279 10.85 16.60 -16.57
CA GLU A 279 10.75 17.67 -17.59
C GLU A 279 9.37 18.35 -17.61
N ARG A 280 8.30 17.59 -17.34
CA ARG A 280 6.93 18.10 -17.25
C ARG A 280 6.81 19.29 -16.29
N TYR A 281 7.58 19.29 -15.20
CA TYR A 281 7.53 20.29 -14.15
C TYR A 281 8.74 21.23 -14.17
N ARG A 282 9.55 21.23 -15.23
CA ARG A 282 10.80 22.03 -15.33
C ARG A 282 10.62 23.51 -15.00
N ARG A 283 9.46 24.10 -15.32
CA ARG A 283 9.13 25.49 -14.98
C ARG A 283 9.17 25.76 -13.47
N CYS A 284 8.90 24.76 -12.63
CA CYS A 284 8.93 24.90 -11.19
C CYS A 284 10.35 25.03 -10.64
N HIS A 285 11.34 24.44 -11.32
CA HIS A 285 12.73 24.33 -10.84
C HIS A 285 13.46 25.67 -10.77
N GLN A 286 12.92 26.72 -11.40
CA GLN A 286 13.45 28.08 -11.30
C GLN A 286 13.04 28.80 -10.00
N TYR A 287 12.04 28.29 -9.28
CA TYR A 287 11.51 28.94 -8.09
C TYR A 287 12.29 28.53 -6.85
N ALA A 288 12.50 29.49 -5.95
CA ALA A 288 13.22 29.25 -4.71
C ALA A 288 12.51 28.17 -3.85
N PRO A 289 13.25 27.41 -3.02
CA PRO A 289 12.68 26.45 -2.07
C PRO A 289 11.76 27.06 -1.00
N THR A 290 11.61 28.38 -0.97
CA THR A 290 10.69 29.12 -0.09
C THR A 290 9.50 29.74 -0.84
N ASP A 291 9.45 29.63 -2.18
CA ASP A 291 8.40 30.18 -3.03
C ASP A 291 7.29 29.15 -3.33
N HIS A 292 6.65 28.68 -2.26
CA HIS A 292 5.59 27.67 -2.34
C HIS A 292 4.43 28.06 -3.27
N LYS A 293 4.17 29.36 -3.41
CA LYS A 293 3.08 29.89 -4.24
C LYS A 293 3.33 29.68 -5.73
N ASN A 294 4.52 30.01 -6.22
CA ASN A 294 4.84 29.77 -7.63
C ASN A 294 5.08 28.28 -7.93
N TRP A 295 5.59 27.52 -6.97
CA TRP A 295 5.62 26.06 -7.05
C TRP A 295 4.21 25.47 -7.26
N LEU A 296 3.23 25.76 -6.40
CA LEU A 296 1.86 25.23 -6.52
C LEU A 296 1.20 25.60 -7.85
N ARG A 297 1.39 26.85 -8.31
CA ARG A 297 0.88 27.32 -9.60
C ARG A 297 1.53 26.61 -10.77
N GLY A 298 2.86 26.43 -10.73
CA GLY A 298 3.61 25.70 -11.74
C GLY A 298 3.19 24.24 -11.83
N ILE A 299 3.05 23.56 -10.68
CA ILE A 299 2.58 22.17 -10.57
C ILE A 299 1.19 22.03 -11.18
N LYS A 300 0.25 22.92 -10.83
CA LYS A 300 -1.09 22.94 -11.42
C LYS A 300 -1.06 23.20 -12.93
N ALA A 301 -0.31 24.21 -13.38
CA ALA A 301 -0.23 24.58 -14.79
C ALA A 301 0.37 23.45 -15.65
N ALA A 302 1.25 22.63 -15.08
CA ALA A 302 1.78 21.42 -15.71
C ALA A 302 0.77 20.24 -15.73
N GLY A 303 -0.41 20.41 -15.13
CA GLY A 303 -1.52 19.46 -15.16
C GLY A 303 -1.49 18.38 -14.07
N TYR A 304 -0.86 18.64 -12.92
CA TYR A 304 -0.86 17.69 -11.80
C TYR A 304 -2.29 17.37 -11.30
N ALA A 305 -3.13 18.39 -11.19
CA ALA A 305 -4.52 18.29 -10.73
C ALA A 305 -5.48 19.02 -11.66
N THR A 306 -6.64 18.41 -11.91
CA THR A 306 -7.75 18.99 -12.69
C THR A 306 -8.60 19.97 -11.86
N ASN A 307 -8.67 19.76 -10.54
CA ASN A 307 -9.47 20.55 -9.61
C ASN A 307 -9.13 22.05 -9.70
N ILE A 308 -10.12 22.89 -10.03
CA ILE A 308 -9.96 24.33 -10.18
C ILE A 308 -9.47 25.04 -8.90
N HIS A 309 -9.80 24.50 -7.73
CA HIS A 309 -9.45 25.05 -6.43
C HIS A 309 -8.16 24.51 -5.83
N TYR A 310 -7.48 23.57 -6.49
CA TYR A 310 -6.27 22.90 -6.00
C TYR A 310 -5.23 23.82 -5.32
N VAL A 311 -4.78 24.86 -6.04
CA VAL A 311 -3.78 25.82 -5.51
C VAL A 311 -4.32 26.52 -4.26
N ARG A 312 -5.57 26.98 -4.29
CA ARG A 312 -6.20 27.67 -3.16
C ARG A 312 -6.34 26.76 -1.95
N SER A 313 -6.67 25.48 -2.15
CA SER A 313 -6.77 24.50 -1.08
C SER A 313 -5.42 24.23 -0.41
N CYS A 314 -4.36 24.03 -1.20
CA CYS A 314 -3.01 23.84 -0.68
C CYS A 314 -2.51 25.09 0.06
N GLU A 315 -2.66 26.29 -0.53
CA GLU A 315 -2.31 27.56 0.13
C GLU A 315 -3.07 27.76 1.45
N LYS A 316 -4.34 27.36 1.52
CA LYS A 316 -5.13 27.43 2.77
C LYS A 316 -4.53 26.54 3.85
N ILE A 317 -4.09 25.33 3.51
CA ILE A 317 -3.40 24.42 4.43
C ILE A 317 -2.06 25.04 4.88
N ILE A 318 -1.23 25.49 3.94
CA ILE A 318 0.07 26.12 4.24
C ILE A 318 -0.10 27.29 5.22
N ASN A 319 -1.06 28.18 4.96
CA ASN A 319 -1.28 29.36 5.78
C ASN A 319 -1.86 29.03 7.15
N ARG A 320 -2.84 28.12 7.21
CA ARG A 320 -3.48 27.71 8.48
C ARG A 320 -2.46 27.11 9.45
N TYR A 321 -1.62 26.20 8.96
CA TYR A 321 -0.67 25.46 9.79
C TYR A 321 0.75 26.08 9.77
N LYS A 322 0.92 27.23 9.12
CA LYS A 322 2.19 27.96 9.00
C LYS A 322 3.33 27.07 8.46
N LEU A 323 3.02 26.23 7.47
CA LEU A 323 3.94 25.23 6.94
C LEU A 323 5.19 25.84 6.28
N TYR A 324 5.11 27.09 5.83
CA TYR A 324 6.26 27.85 5.32
C TYR A 324 7.42 27.93 6.33
N LYS A 325 7.18 27.75 7.63
CA LYS A 325 8.24 27.64 8.63
C LYS A 325 9.16 26.45 8.37
N TYR A 326 8.63 25.32 7.90
CA TYR A 326 9.43 24.16 7.52
C TYR A 326 10.31 24.47 6.31
N ASP A 327 9.84 25.30 5.38
CA ASP A 327 10.65 25.75 4.24
C ASP A 327 11.90 26.48 4.71
N TYR A 328 11.72 27.46 5.60
CA TYR A 328 12.82 28.23 6.15
C TYR A 328 13.76 27.38 7.03
N LEU A 329 13.22 26.44 7.82
CA LEU A 329 14.03 25.55 8.65
C LEU A 329 14.89 24.63 7.78
N ALA A 330 14.32 24.04 6.72
CA ALA A 330 15.03 23.13 5.84
C ALA A 330 16.12 23.84 5.03
N SER A 331 15.96 25.12 4.71
CA SER A 331 16.99 25.92 4.01
C SER A 331 18.16 26.39 4.89
N LYS A 332 18.06 26.27 6.22
CA LYS A 332 19.11 26.70 7.17
C LYS A 332 20.05 25.58 7.62
N THR A 333 19.68 24.34 7.36
CA THR A 333 20.36 23.11 7.81
C THR A 333 20.91 22.34 6.63
#